data_AF-A0A354YC70-F1
#
_entry.id   AF-A0A354YC70-F1
#
_cell.length_a   1.000
_cell.length_b   1.000
_cell.length_c   1.000
_cell.angle_alpha   90.00
_cell.angle_beta   90.00
_cell.angle_gamma   90.00
#
_symmetry.space_group_name_H-M   'P 1'
#
loop_
_entity.id
_entity.type
_entity.pdbx_description
1 polymer ?
#
loop_
_entity_poly.entity_id
_entity_poly.type
_entity_poly.pdbx_seq_one_letter_code
_entity_poly.pdbx_strand_id
1 'polypeptide(L)'
;QVEHRAQQFAARKVPAALRKAKPAAAAPQADIASLETELSESLGTKVAINHGRGGKGKLVIHYTDLDTLDGVLERLRARAQG
;
A
#
# COMPACT_ATOMS: atom_id res chain seq x y z
N GLN A 1 0.94 13.31 -58.16
CA GLN A 1 1.73 12.22 -57.54
C GLN A 1 2.30 12.77 -56.22
N VAL A 2 2.01 12.11 -55.11
CA VAL A 2 2.95 11.76 -54.02
C VAL A 2 3.68 12.79 -53.14
N GLU A 3 3.26 14.04 -52.94
CA GLU A 3 3.97 14.88 -51.92
C GLU A 3 3.10 15.42 -50.77
N HIS A 4 1.85 14.99 -50.69
CA HIS A 4 0.95 15.23 -49.55
C HIS A 4 1.25 14.38 -48.28
N ARG A 5 2.40 13.70 -48.14
CA ARG A 5 2.48 12.58 -47.16
C ARG A 5 3.69 12.47 -46.21
N ALA A 6 4.74 13.28 -46.26
CA ALA A 6 5.91 12.92 -45.44
C ALA A 6 6.71 14.06 -44.78
N GLN A 7 6.13 15.24 -44.56
CA GLN A 7 6.68 16.13 -43.52
C GLN A 7 6.05 15.72 -42.18
N GLN A 8 6.58 14.59 -41.73
CA GLN A 8 6.23 13.89 -40.53
C GLN A 8 6.48 14.79 -39.32
N PHE A 9 5.38 15.17 -38.68
CA PHE A 9 5.21 15.25 -37.23
C PHE A 9 6.43 15.74 -36.47
N ALA A 10 6.56 17.06 -36.48
CA ALA A 10 7.27 17.82 -35.49
C ALA A 10 7.05 17.25 -34.07
N ALA A 11 8.18 17.00 -33.41
CA ALA A 11 8.36 17.18 -31.98
C ALA A 11 7.40 16.41 -31.05
N ARG A 12 7.43 15.07 -31.11
CA ARG A 12 7.29 14.30 -29.86
C ARG A 12 8.67 14.11 -29.23
N LYS A 13 9.28 15.21 -28.77
CA LYS A 13 10.28 15.13 -27.71
C LYS A 13 9.54 14.55 -26.51
N VAL A 14 9.71 13.26 -26.26
CA VAL A 14 9.30 12.63 -25.02
C VAL A 14 10.31 13.16 -24.00
N PRO A 15 9.97 14.10 -23.10
CA PRO A 15 10.80 14.23 -21.92
C PRO A 15 10.72 12.87 -21.26
N ALA A 16 11.89 12.26 -21.05
CA ALA A 16 12.12 11.19 -20.10
C ALA A 16 11.75 11.71 -18.70
N ALA A 17 10.47 11.97 -18.48
CA ALA A 17 9.86 12.31 -17.21
C ALA A 17 9.69 10.99 -16.48
N LEU A 18 10.82 10.57 -15.89
CA LEU A 18 10.84 10.30 -14.46
C LEU A 18 9.61 9.57 -13.94
N ARG A 19 9.53 8.26 -14.12
CA ARG A 19 9.21 7.37 -13.01
C ARG A 19 10.11 6.14 -13.08
N LYS A 20 11.37 6.36 -12.69
CA LYS A 20 12.11 5.38 -11.90
C LYS A 20 11.22 5.03 -10.69
N ALA A 21 10.34 4.05 -10.82
CA ALA A 21 9.85 3.30 -9.68
C ALA A 21 10.80 2.11 -9.61
N LYS A 22 11.93 2.25 -8.89
CA LYS A 22 12.18 1.61 -7.59
C LYS A 22 13.70 1.74 -7.32
N PRO A 23 14.25 1.59 -6.10
CA PRO A 23 13.65 1.43 -4.76
C PRO A 23 14.18 2.47 -3.73
N ALA A 24 13.66 2.43 -2.49
CA ALA A 24 14.23 3.03 -1.26
C ALA A 24 14.28 4.57 -1.24
N ALA A 25 13.49 5.29 -0.44
CA ALA A 25 13.29 5.12 0.98
C ALA A 25 11.89 5.65 1.35
N ALA A 26 10.86 4.90 0.99
CA ALA A 26 9.63 4.98 1.77
C ALA A 26 10.01 4.30 3.09
N ALA A 27 10.30 5.12 4.09
CA ALA A 27 10.71 4.72 5.43
C ALA A 27 9.86 3.54 5.92
N PRO A 28 10.30 2.74 6.91
CA PRO A 28 9.48 1.69 7.55
C PRO A 28 8.00 2.09 7.79
N GLN A 29 7.70 3.39 7.93
CA GLN A 29 6.35 3.95 7.93
C GLN A 29 5.46 3.66 6.69
N ALA A 30 5.99 3.54 5.48
CA ALA A 30 5.20 3.28 4.28
C ALA A 30 4.78 1.81 4.16
N ASP A 31 5.69 0.89 4.49
CA ASP A 31 5.35 -0.53 4.63
C ASP A 31 4.29 -0.71 5.74
N ILE A 32 4.46 0.00 6.86
CA ILE A 32 3.49 0.02 7.96
C ILE A 32 2.13 0.59 7.52
N ALA A 33 2.09 1.71 6.78
CA ALA A 33 0.84 2.30 6.31
C ALA A 33 0.10 1.40 5.31
N SER A 34 0.85 0.71 4.44
CA SER A 34 0.27 -0.26 3.51
C SER A 34 -0.31 -1.46 4.27
N LEU A 35 0.41 -1.97 5.28
CA LEU A 35 -0.08 -3.04 6.15
C LEU A 35 -1.32 -2.60 6.95
N GLU A 36 -1.33 -1.38 7.47
CA GLU A 36 -2.47 -0.82 8.18
C GLU A 36 -3.72 -0.76 7.28
N THR A 37 -3.53 -0.33 6.02
CA THR A 37 -4.59 -0.25 5.02
C THR A 37 -5.11 -1.63 4.67
N GLU A 38 -4.23 -2.57 4.31
CA GLU A 38 -4.64 -3.94 4.00
C GLU A 38 -5.33 -4.63 5.18
N LEU A 39 -4.82 -4.46 6.40
CA LEU A 39 -5.45 -5.02 7.59
C LEU A 39 -6.81 -4.37 7.82
N SER A 40 -6.94 -3.06 7.62
CA SER A 40 -8.22 -2.36 7.77
C SER A 40 -9.25 -2.82 6.75
N GLU A 41 -8.86 -2.97 5.48
CA GLU A 41 -9.72 -3.47 4.40
C GLU A 41 -10.12 -4.92 4.63
N SER A 42 -9.14 -5.76 5.00
CA SER A 42 -9.38 -7.16 5.28
C SER A 42 -10.33 -7.29 6.47
N LEU A 43 -10.05 -6.62 7.60
CA LEU A 43 -10.76 -6.78 8.87
C LEU A 43 -12.07 -5.97 8.91
N GLY A 44 -12.30 -5.09 7.94
CA GLY A 44 -13.48 -4.23 7.90
C GLY A 44 -13.52 -3.20 9.03
N THR A 45 -12.37 -2.89 9.64
CA THR A 45 -12.30 -2.00 10.79
C THR A 45 -11.05 -1.13 10.79
N LYS A 46 -11.04 -0.08 11.61
CA LYS A 46 -9.90 0.84 11.71
C LYS A 46 -8.75 0.20 12.48
N VAL A 47 -7.68 -0.09 11.76
CA VAL A 47 -6.41 -0.54 12.32
C VAL A 47 -5.45 0.65 12.42
N ALA A 48 -4.65 0.67 13.47
CA ALA A 48 -3.56 1.61 13.65
C ALA A 48 -2.29 0.85 14.05
N ILE A 49 -1.22 1.00 13.29
CA ILE A 49 0.05 0.35 13.57
C ILE A 49 1.07 1.40 14.02
N ASN A 50 1.47 1.33 15.28
CA ASN A 50 2.52 2.18 15.81
C ASN A 50 3.82 1.39 15.95
N HIS A 51 4.75 1.57 15.03
CA HIS A 51 6.06 0.93 15.07
C HIS A 51 7.08 1.80 15.82
N GLY A 52 7.54 1.32 16.98
CA GLY A 52 8.57 1.96 17.78
C GLY A 52 9.98 1.58 17.34
N ARG A 53 10.98 2.09 18.07
CA ARG A 53 12.40 1.82 17.78
C ARG A 53 12.81 0.45 18.36
N GLY A 54 13.55 -0.34 17.58
CA GLY A 54 14.11 -1.63 18.01
C GLY A 54 13.18 -2.84 17.84
N GLY A 55 12.33 -2.84 16.81
CA GLY A 55 11.45 -3.98 16.47
C GLY A 55 10.22 -4.14 17.37
N LYS A 56 10.01 -3.23 18.32
CA LYS A 56 8.81 -3.19 19.17
C LYS A 56 7.77 -2.28 18.54
N GLY A 57 6.51 -2.71 18.57
CA GLY A 57 5.39 -1.92 18.07
C GLY A 57 4.10 -2.22 18.83
N LYS A 58 3.09 -1.40 18.57
CA LYS A 58 1.74 -1.57 19.07
C LYS A 58 0.79 -1.61 17.89
N LEU A 59 -0.04 -2.66 17.84
CA LEU A 59 -1.18 -2.75 16.93
C LEU A 59 -2.43 -2.39 17.72
N VAL A 60 -3.22 -1.43 17.23
CA VAL A 60 -4.50 -1.03 17.82
C VAL A 60 -5.59 -1.28 16.78
N ILE A 61 -6.58 -2.08 17.13
CA ILE A 61 -7.71 -2.42 16.25
C ILE A 61 -8.95 -1.89 16.95
N HIS A 62 -9.65 -0.95 16.32
CA HIS A 62 -10.96 -0.52 16.81
C HIS A 62 -12.01 -1.56 16.40
N TYR A 63 -13.08 -1.67 17.16
CA TYR A 63 -14.24 -2.49 16.78
C TYR A 63 -15.49 -1.79 17.28
N THR A 64 -16.61 -2.02 16.60
CA THR A 64 -17.90 -1.40 16.90
C THR A 64 -18.91 -2.39 17.47
N ASP A 65 -18.67 -3.69 17.31
CA ASP A 65 -19.51 -4.78 17.81
C ASP A 65 -18.67 -6.04 18.11
N LEU A 66 -19.27 -7.01 18.82
CA LEU A 66 -18.67 -8.30 19.13
C LEU A 66 -18.41 -9.15 17.89
N ASP A 67 -19.26 -9.08 16.86
CA ASP A 67 -19.06 -9.80 15.60
C ASP A 67 -17.74 -9.39 14.92
N THR A 68 -17.46 -8.08 14.88
CA THR A 68 -16.20 -7.56 14.34
C THR A 68 -15.00 -7.98 15.17
N LEU A 69 -15.14 -8.01 16.49
CA LEU A 69 -14.07 -8.49 17.38
C LEU A 69 -13.77 -9.97 17.11
N ASP A 70 -14.79 -10.81 16.98
CA ASP A 70 -14.63 -12.24 16.69
C ASP A 70 -13.95 -12.48 15.34
N GLY A 71 -14.40 -11.78 14.28
CA GLY A 71 -13.76 -11.84 12.97
C GLY A 71 -12.28 -11.45 12.98
N VAL A 72 -11.90 -10.45 13.80
CA VAL A 72 -10.50 -10.06 14.00
C VAL A 72 -9.71 -11.16 14.72
N LEU A 73 -10.28 -11.75 15.78
CA LEU A 73 -9.62 -12.79 16.58
C LEU A 73 -9.38 -14.06 15.78
N GLU A 74 -10.36 -14.50 14.99
CA GLU A 74 -10.26 -15.67 14.12
C GLU A 74 -9.12 -15.53 13.12
N ARG A 75 -9.00 -14.35 12.49
CA ARG A 75 -7.95 -14.06 11.49
C ARG A 75 -6.56 -13.98 12.11
N LEU A 76 -6.44 -13.46 13.34
CA LEU A 76 -5.17 -13.47 14.08
C LEU A 76 -4.78 -14.89 14.52
N ARG A 77 -5.74 -15.72 14.96
CA ARG A 77 -5.50 -17.11 15.36
C ARG A 77 -5.12 -18.01 14.18
N ALA A 78 -5.72 -17.79 13.02
CA ALA A 78 -5.46 -18.58 11.80
C ALA A 78 -3.99 -18.55 11.36
N ARG A 79 -3.25 -17.46 11.62
CA ARG A 79 -1.84 -17.34 11.25
C ARG A 79 -0.86 -17.76 12.35
N ALA A 80 -1.32 -17.87 13.61
CA ALA A 80 -0.47 -18.27 14.73
C ALA A 80 -0.23 -19.79 14.82
N GLN A 81 -0.97 -20.60 14.04
CA GLN A 81 -0.84 -22.07 14.00
C GLN A 81 0.00 -22.58 12.81
N GLY A 82 0.91 -21.77 12.28
CA GLY A 82 1.84 -22.13 11.20
C GLY A 82 3.28 -22.26 11.69
#